data_AF-S9VEI0-F1
#
_entry.id   AF-S9VEI0-F1
#
_cell.length_a   1.000
_cell.length_b   1.000
_cell.length_c   1.000
_cell.angle_alpha   90.00
_cell.angle_beta   90.00
_cell.angle_gamma   90.00
#
_symmetry.space_group_name_H-M   'P 1'
#
loop_
_entity.id
_entity.type
_entity.pdbx_description
1 polymer ?
#
loop_
_entity_poly.entity_id
_entity_poly.type
_entity_poly.pdbx_seq_one_letter_code
_entity_poly.pdbx_strand_id
1 'polypeptide(L)'
;MPNLCVSCTFNPPVITVLGSYLRDDTIRLLEHNLVLSTSTSANVTGETPKFVFFSNPDYWKISFPQHFCDELHKSIFISTIMDCLSQEGWILRASNTVCDEETEMDTSKLFFTLN
;
A
#
# COMPACT_ATOMS: atom_id res chain seq x y z
N MET A 1 19.69 4.81 -10.07
CA MET A 1 18.34 4.41 -10.52
C MET A 1 17.40 4.57 -9.34
N PRO A 2 16.25 5.24 -9.50
CA PRO A 2 15.29 5.44 -8.43
C PRO A 2 14.62 4.10 -8.06
N ASN A 3 14.52 3.84 -6.76
CA ASN A 3 13.91 2.64 -6.20
C ASN A 3 12.75 3.03 -5.27
N LEU A 4 11.76 2.15 -5.20
CA LEU A 4 10.60 2.29 -4.34
C LEU A 4 10.40 1.00 -3.55
N CYS A 5 10.08 1.15 -2.27
CA CYS A 5 9.64 0.04 -1.42
C CYS A 5 8.22 0.36 -0.92
N VAL A 6 7.29 -0.53 -1.22
CA VAL A 6 5.93 -0.47 -0.68
C VAL A 6 5.78 -1.58 0.34
N SER A 7 5.49 -1.24 1.59
CA SER A 7 5.23 -2.21 2.66
C SER A 7 3.76 -2.16 3.01
N CYS A 8 3.11 -3.33 2.97
CA CYS A 8 1.72 -3.52 3.37
C CYS A 8 1.71 -4.41 4.62
N THR A 9 1.08 -3.95 5.69
CA THR A 9 0.89 -4.72 6.92
C THR A 9 -0.61 -4.89 7.16
N PHE A 10 -1.04 -6.11 7.47
CA PHE A 10 -2.43 -6.44 7.76
C PHE A 10 -2.49 -7.24 9.07
N ASN A 11 -3.49 -7.11 9.95
CA ASN A 11 -4.63 -6.18 10.00
C ASN A 11 -4.55 -5.29 11.27
N PRO A 12 -5.09 -4.06 11.27
CA PRO A 12 -5.77 -3.38 10.16
C PRO A 12 -4.80 -2.99 9.03
N PRO A 13 -5.28 -2.80 7.79
CA PRO A 13 -4.41 -2.48 6.66
C PRO A 13 -3.65 -1.17 6.86
N VAL A 14 -2.32 -1.23 6.77
CA VAL A 14 -1.42 -0.09 6.79
C VAL A 14 -0.44 -0.22 5.65
N ILE A 15 -0.32 0.84 4.84
CA ILE A 15 0.58 0.86 3.69
C ILE A 15 1.54 2.02 3.84
N THR A 16 2.81 1.72 3.61
CA THR A 16 3.88 2.71 3.59
C THR A 16 4.61 2.62 2.26
N VAL A 17 4.97 3.79 1.73
CA VAL A 17 5.71 3.92 0.48
C VAL A 17 6.96 4.74 0.75
N LEU A 18 8.11 4.07 0.68
CA LEU A 18 9.43 4.60 0.97
C LEU A 18 10.26 4.63 -0.31
N GLY A 19 11.05 5.68 -0.53
CA GLY A 19 12.03 5.73 -1.62
C GLY A 19 11.91 6.99 -2.45
N SER A 20 12.12 6.85 -3.76
CA SER A 20 12.08 7.99 -4.68
C SER A 20 10.70 8.63 -4.72
N TYR A 21 10.67 9.95 -5.00
CA TYR A 21 9.43 10.73 -5.02
C TYR A 21 8.41 10.14 -5.99
N LEU A 22 7.23 9.79 -5.46
CA LEU A 22 6.05 9.51 -6.27
C LEU A 22 5.32 10.81 -6.59
N ARG A 23 4.78 10.90 -7.81
CA ARG A 23 3.96 12.05 -8.20
C ARG A 23 2.67 12.06 -7.38
N ASP A 24 2.17 13.25 -7.07
CA ASP A 24 0.92 13.40 -6.31
C ASP A 24 -0.28 12.73 -7.01
N ASP A 25 -0.29 12.69 -8.34
CA ASP A 25 -1.30 11.97 -9.13
C ASP A 25 -1.27 10.46 -8.84
N THR A 26 -0.07 9.86 -8.71
CA THR A 26 0.09 8.45 -8.35
C THR A 26 -0.44 8.18 -6.95
N ILE A 27 -0.15 9.08 -6.01
CA ILE A 27 -0.65 8.98 -4.63
C ILE A 27 -2.19 9.03 -4.63
N ARG A 28 -2.81 9.98 -5.33
CA ARG A 28 -4.27 10.08 -5.45
C ARG A 28 -4.90 8.85 -6.12
N LEU A 29 -4.25 8.30 -7.15
CA LEU A 29 -4.70 7.08 -7.81
C LEU A 29 -4.68 5.88 -6.85
N LEU A 30 -3.62 5.75 -6.04
CA LEU A 30 -3.53 4.73 -5.00
C LEU A 30 -4.63 4.92 -3.94
N GLU A 31 -4.84 6.14 -3.42
CA GLU A 31 -5.90 6.42 -2.44
C GLU A 31 -7.27 5.96 -2.94
N HIS A 32 -7.60 6.31 -4.18
CA HIS A 32 -8.89 5.97 -4.78
C HIS A 32 -9.09 4.46 -4.90
N ASN A 33 -8.10 3.75 -5.45
CA ASN A 33 -8.24 2.33 -5.75
C ASN A 33 -8.12 1.44 -4.50
N LEU A 34 -7.25 1.79 -3.55
CA LEU A 34 -7.00 0.96 -2.36
C LEU A 34 -8.21 0.83 -1.44
N VAL A 35 -9.04 1.87 -1.33
CA VAL A 35 -10.29 1.83 -0.54
C VAL A 35 -11.27 0.78 -1.09
N LEU A 36 -11.26 0.56 -2.41
CA LEU A 36 -12.13 -0.42 -3.07
C LEU A 36 -11.64 -1.86 -2.91
N SER A 37 -10.44 -2.06 -2.38
CA SER A 37 -9.77 -3.37 -2.26
C SER A 37 -9.93 -4.03 -0.89
N THR A 38 -10.70 -3.46 0.04
CA THR A 38 -10.87 -4.01 1.41
C THR A 38 -12.02 -5.04 1.49
N SER A 39 -11.95 -6.04 2.39
CA SER A 39 -13.00 -7.06 2.56
C SER A 39 -14.28 -6.53 3.20
N THR A 40 -14.16 -5.47 3.98
CA THR A 40 -15.29 -4.79 4.61
C THR A 40 -15.96 -3.85 3.63
N SER A 41 -17.29 -3.83 3.59
CA SER A 41 -18.06 -2.84 2.82
C SER A 41 -17.61 -1.42 3.16
N ALA A 42 -17.44 -0.58 2.12
CA ALA A 42 -17.05 0.81 2.30
C ALA A 42 -18.03 1.54 3.24
N ASN A 43 -17.51 2.18 4.29
CA ASN A 43 -18.33 2.95 5.21
C ASN A 43 -18.76 4.25 4.50
N VAL A 44 -20.04 4.35 4.14
CA VAL A 44 -20.60 5.47 3.33
C VAL A 44 -20.54 6.83 4.06
N THR A 45 -20.19 6.81 5.35
CA THR A 45 -20.21 7.99 6.24
C THR A 45 -18.83 8.39 6.79
N GLY A 46 -17.77 7.62 6.49
CA GLY A 46 -16.42 7.88 6.99
C GLY A 46 -15.58 8.76 6.07
N GLU A 47 -14.61 9.48 6.64
CA GLU A 47 -13.55 10.13 5.86
C GLU A 47 -12.78 9.08 5.04
N THR A 48 -12.51 9.39 3.77
CA THR A 48 -11.69 8.51 2.92
C THR A 48 -10.24 8.50 3.43
N PRO A 49 -9.63 7.32 3.62
CA PRO A 49 -8.21 7.21 3.95
C PRO A 49 -7.34 7.97 2.95
N LYS A 50 -6.36 8.72 3.47
CA LYS A 50 -5.41 9.50 2.66
C LYS A 50 -3.97 9.17 3.07
N PHE A 51 -3.06 9.30 2.11
CA PHE A 51 -1.64 9.26 2.40
C PHE A 51 -1.23 10.53 3.14
N VAL A 52 -0.48 10.34 4.23
CA VAL A 52 0.18 11.38 4.99
C VAL A 52 1.68 11.23 4.76
N PHE A 53 2.35 12.33 4.42
CA PHE A 53 3.80 12.36 4.27
C PHE A 53 4.47 12.51 5.64
N PHE A 54 5.48 11.70 5.87
CA PHE A 54 6.35 11.74 7.05
C PHE A 54 7.78 11.98 6.56
N SER A 55 8.55 12.74 7.35
CA SER A 55 9.97 13.00 7.08
C SER A 55 10.85 12.27 8.10
N ASN A 56 12.10 12.00 7.72
CA ASN A 56 13.12 11.30 8.51
C ASN A 56 12.74 9.86 8.97
N PRO A 57 12.72 8.86 8.06
CA PRO A 57 12.96 8.96 6.62
C PRO A 57 11.74 9.52 5.87
N ASP A 58 11.91 9.93 4.62
CA ASP A 58 10.81 10.44 3.79
C ASP A 58 9.96 9.29 3.27
N TYR A 59 8.71 9.20 3.73
CA TYR A 59 7.76 8.18 3.29
C TYR A 59 6.33 8.67 3.33
N TRP A 60 5.48 8.05 2.51
CA TRP A 60 4.04 8.21 2.56
C TRP A 60 3.42 7.06 3.35
N LYS A 61 2.41 7.34 4.17
CA LYS A 61 1.65 6.31 4.89
C LYS A 61 0.16 6.54 4.80
N ILE A 62 -0.58 5.48 4.54
CA ILE A 62 -2.05 5.42 4.62
C ILE A 62 -2.46 4.31 5.59
N SER A 63 -3.57 4.48 6.29
CA SER A 63 -4.06 3.51 7.28
C SER A 63 -5.56 3.37 7.20
N PHE A 64 -6.04 2.13 7.32
CA PHE A 64 -7.45 1.77 7.20
C PHE A 64 -7.95 1.17 8.53
N PRO A 65 -8.04 1.95 9.62
CA PRO A 65 -8.23 1.42 10.98
C PRO A 65 -9.56 0.69 11.20
N GLN A 66 -10.58 0.96 10.38
CA GLN A 66 -11.91 0.34 10.47
C GLN A 66 -12.11 -0.80 9.46
N HIS A 67 -11.08 -1.16 8.70
CA HIS A 67 -11.17 -2.18 7.66
C HIS A 67 -10.42 -3.44 8.05
N PHE A 68 -10.85 -4.54 7.45
CA PHE A 68 -10.19 -5.83 7.53
C PHE A 68 -9.97 -6.35 6.10
N CYS A 69 -8.85 -7.05 5.90
CA CYS A 69 -8.51 -7.74 4.66
C CYS A 69 -8.26 -9.22 4.95
N ASP A 70 -9.07 -10.10 4.39
CA ASP A 70 -8.79 -11.53 4.26
C ASP A 70 -7.71 -11.80 3.20
N GLU A 71 -7.30 -13.06 3.03
CA GLU A 71 -6.24 -13.44 2.08
C GLU A 71 -6.53 -13.05 0.62
N LEU A 72 -7.80 -13.11 0.21
CA LEU A 72 -8.21 -12.69 -1.13
C LEU A 72 -8.02 -11.18 -1.28
N HIS A 73 -8.49 -10.40 -0.31
CA HIS A 73 -8.42 -8.95 -0.37
C HIS A 73 -7.00 -8.44 -0.18
N LYS A 74 -6.15 -9.11 0.60
CA LYS A 74 -4.70 -8.84 0.64
C LYS A 74 -4.08 -8.98 -0.76
N SER A 75 -4.45 -10.05 -1.47
CA SER A 75 -3.97 -10.29 -2.85
C SER A 75 -4.47 -9.22 -3.83
N ILE A 76 -5.75 -8.83 -3.73
CA ILE A 76 -6.33 -7.73 -4.52
C ILE A 76 -5.58 -6.42 -4.19
N PHE A 77 -5.32 -6.13 -2.91
CA PHE A 77 -4.60 -4.95 -2.46
C PHE A 77 -3.21 -4.83 -3.10
N ILE A 78 -2.45 -5.94 -3.06
CA ILE A 78 -1.11 -6.03 -3.67
C ILE A 78 -1.19 -5.85 -5.18
N SER A 79 -2.16 -6.49 -5.85
CA SER A 79 -2.37 -6.33 -7.30
C SER A 79 -2.69 -4.89 -7.67
N THR A 80 -3.58 -4.22 -6.92
CA THR A 80 -3.95 -2.82 -7.15
C THR A 80 -2.73 -1.90 -7.06
N ILE A 81 -1.85 -2.11 -6.08
CA ILE A 81 -0.60 -1.35 -5.94
C ILE A 81 0.29 -1.57 -7.16
N MET A 82 0.46 -2.82 -7.60
CA MET A 82 1.26 -3.14 -8.78
C MET A 82 0.72 -2.48 -10.04
N ASP A 83 -0.59 -2.51 -10.25
CA ASP A 83 -1.24 -1.92 -11.43
C ASP A 83 -1.08 -0.40 -11.47
N CYS A 84 -1.31 0.28 -10.34
CA CYS A 84 -1.15 1.74 -10.24
C CYS A 84 0.30 2.16 -10.50
N LEU A 85 1.27 1.43 -9.95
CA LEU A 85 2.70 1.74 -10.11
C LEU A 85 3.22 1.38 -11.52
N SER A 86 2.71 0.31 -12.12
CA SER A 86 3.07 -0.11 -13.49
C SER A 86 2.67 0.93 -14.54
N GLN A 87 1.50 1.57 -14.38
CA GLN A 87 1.05 2.66 -15.26
C GLN A 87 2.01 3.87 -15.25
N GLU A 88 2.76 4.03 -14.16
CA GLU A 88 3.75 5.09 -13.95
C GLU A 88 5.18 4.68 -14.36
N GLY A 89 5.35 3.46 -14.90
CA GLY A 89 6.64 2.94 -15.35
C GLY A 89 7.47 2.26 -14.25
N TRP A 90 6.90 2.03 -13.06
CA TRP A 90 7.56 1.27 -12.00
C TRP A 90 7.41 -0.23 -12.25
N ILE A 91 8.53 -0.94 -12.27
CA ILE A 91 8.56 -2.39 -12.49
C ILE A 91 8.85 -3.09 -11.17
N LEU A 92 8.00 -4.05 -10.80
CA LEU A 92 8.21 -4.93 -9.65
C LEU A 92 9.45 -5.81 -9.90
N ARG A 93 10.39 -5.81 -8.94
CA ARG A 93 11.61 -6.61 -9.00
C ARG A 93 11.66 -7.73 -7.98
N ALA A 94 11.13 -7.48 -6.80
CA ALA A 94 11.14 -8.47 -5.72
C ALA A 94 9.94 -8.26 -4.80
N SER A 95 9.55 -9.33 -4.12
CA SER A 95 8.58 -9.32 -3.04
C SER A 95 9.05 -10.25 -1.93
N ASN A 96 8.75 -9.90 -0.68
CA ASN A 96 8.84 -10.83 0.44
C ASN A 96 7.69 -10.59 1.43
N THR A 97 7.38 -11.60 2.22
CA THR A 97 6.35 -11.54 3.25
C THR A 97 6.88 -12.17 4.52
N VAL A 98 6.60 -11.54 5.65
CA VAL A 98 6.90 -12.06 6.99
C VAL A 98 5.62 -12.01 7.80
N CYS A 99 5.32 -13.10 8.50
CA CYS A 99 4.24 -13.15 9.48
C CYS A 99 4.87 -13.10 10.87
N ASP A 100 4.40 -12.18 11.69
CA ASP A 100 4.79 -12.06 13.09
C ASP A 100 3.84 -12.89 13.95
N GLU A 101 4.39 -13.84 14.72
CA GLU A 101 3.60 -14.73 15.58
C GLU A 101 3.06 -14.00 16.83
N GLU A 102 3.71 -12.93 17.30
CA GLU A 102 3.28 -12.19 18.49
C GLU A 102 2.11 -11.26 18.19
N THR A 103 2.19 -10.55 17.06
CA THR A 103 1.14 -9.61 16.65
C THR A 103 0.10 -10.21 15.71
N GLU A 104 0.32 -11.44 15.23
CA GLU A 104 -0.48 -12.12 14.20
C GLU A 104 -0.63 -11.29 12.91
N MET A 105 0.27 -10.33 12.68
CA MET A 105 0.26 -9.48 11.51
C MET A 105 1.17 -10.03 10.41
N ASP A 106 0.67 -10.01 9.18
CA ASP A 106 1.48 -10.25 8.00
C ASP A 106 1.95 -8.92 7.41
N THR A 107 3.24 -8.86 7.08
CA THR A 107 3.85 -7.72 6.40
C THR A 107 4.48 -8.17 5.10
N SER A 108 3.95 -7.67 3.99
CA SER A 108 4.48 -7.89 2.64
C SER A 108 5.21 -6.64 2.14
N LYS A 109 6.42 -6.80 1.62
CA LYS A 109 7.23 -5.73 1.02
C LYS A 109 7.43 -5.98 -0.46
N LEU A 110 7.10 -4.98 -1.26
CA LEU A 110 7.23 -4.97 -2.70
C LEU A 110 8.33 -3.96 -3.08
N PHE A 111 9.28 -4.38 -3.90
CA PHE A 111 10.42 -3.57 -4.32
C PHE A 111 10.33 -3.29 -5.81
N PHE A 112 10.33 -2.01 -6.19
CA PHE A 112 10.20 -1.55 -7.55
C PHE A 112 11.41 -0.72 -8.00
N THR A 113 11.70 -0.78 -9.30
CA THR A 113 12.65 0.10 -9.98
C THR A 113 11.94 0.84 -11.10
N LEU A 114 12.32 2.07 -11.37
CA LEU A 114 11.84 2.77 -12.58
C LEU A 114 12.49 2.16 -13.83
N ASN A 115 11.68 1.97 -14.87
CA ASN A 115 12.13 1.53 -16.20
C ASN A 115 12.95 2.60 -16.93
#